data_AF-W4K153-F1
#
_entry.id   AF-W4K153-F1
#
_cell.length_a   1.000
_cell.length_b   1.000
_cell.length_c   1.000
_cell.angle_alpha   90.00
_cell.angle_beta   90.00
_cell.angle_gamma   90.00
#
_symmetry.space_group_name_H-M   'P 1'
#
loop_
_entity.id
_entity.type
_entity.pdbx_description
1 polymer ?
#
loop_
_entity_poly.entity_id
_entity_poly.type
_entity_poly.pdbx_seq_one_letter_code
_entity_poly.pdbx_strand_id
1 'polypeptide(L)' 'MPLKESERISSAQQTLDTLYEISQLLNTKLDKETLATCVGMIESGVNPEALAAVIQELRRENGALGAQSTANGRHSSMR' A
#
# COMPACT_ATOMS: atom_id res chain seq x y z
N MET A 1 26.42 -12.28 17.64
CA MET A 1 27.19 -12.02 16.41
C MET A 1 26.49 -10.93 15.60
N PRO A 2 26.93 -9.67 15.69
CA PRO A 2 26.24 -8.51 15.07
C PRO A 2 26.35 -8.46 13.54
N LEU A 3 27.40 -9.04 12.94
CA LEU A 3 27.62 -9.04 11.49
C LEU A 3 26.50 -9.75 10.71
N LYS A 4 26.05 -10.92 11.19
CA LYS A 4 24.96 -11.70 10.56
C LYS A 4 23.61 -10.99 10.59
N GLU A 5 23.39 -10.12 11.58
CA GLU A 5 22.15 -9.35 11.67
C GLU A 5 22.14 -8.21 10.65
N SER A 6 23.26 -7.49 10.53
CA SER A 6 23.45 -6.46 9.51
C SER A 6 23.26 -7.01 8.08
N GLU A 7 23.82 -8.19 7.79
CA GLU A 7 23.67 -8.84 6.48
C GLU A 7 22.20 -9.21 6.20
N ARG A 8 21.46 -9.71 7.19
CA ARG A 8 20.03 -10.01 7.05
C ARG A 8 19.21 -8.75 6.80
N ILE A 9 19.46 -7.68 7.54
CA ILE A 9 18.77 -6.40 7.37
C ILE A 9 19.03 -5.83 5.97
N SER A 10 20.28 -5.88 5.51
CA SER A 10 20.64 -5.45 4.16
C SER A 10 19.91 -6.27 3.09
N SER A 11 19.88 -7.60 3.23
CA SER A 11 19.22 -8.49 2.27
C SER A 11 17.71 -8.26 2.23
N ALA A 12 17.06 -8.06 3.38
CA ALA A 12 15.65 -7.72 3.46
C ALA A 12 15.34 -6.38 2.76
N GLN A 13 16.19 -5.38 2.97
CA GLN A 13 16.04 -4.08 2.32
C GLN A 13 16.15 -4.19 0.79
N GLN A 14 17.15 -4.92 0.28
CA GLN A 14 17.31 -5.15 -1.16
C GLN A 14 16.14 -5.91 -1.77
N THR A 15 15.58 -6.87 -1.02
CA THR A 15 14.38 -7.62 -1.44
C THR A 15 13.19 -6.68 -1.56
N LEU A 16 12.96 -5.84 -0.55
CA LEU A 16 11.89 -4.85 -0.55
C LEU A 16 12.04 -3.84 -1.70
N ASP A 17 13.27 -3.39 -1.97
CA ASP A 17 13.56 -2.47 -3.07
C ASP A 17 13.22 -3.10 -4.43
N THR A 18 13.61 -4.36 -4.63
CA THR A 18 13.27 -5.12 -5.84
C THR A 18 11.76 -5.26 -6.00
N LEU A 19 11.05 -5.62 -4.93
CA LEU A 19 9.59 -5.72 -4.94
C LEU A 19 8.92 -4.37 -5.24
N TYR A 20 9.47 -3.27 -4.75
CA TYR A 20 8.98 -1.93 -5.01
C TYR A 20 9.14 -1.54 -6.48
N GLU A 21 10.29 -1.83 -7.10
CA GLU A 21 10.48 -1.61 -8.54
C GLU A 21 9.47 -2.38 -9.38
N ILE A 22 9.21 -3.65 -9.05
CA ILE A 22 8.16 -4.45 -9.69
C ILE A 22 6.79 -3.79 -9.50
N SER A 23 6.48 -3.29 -8.30
CA SER A 23 5.20 -2.65 -8.00
C SER A 23 4.95 -1.38 -8.82
N GLN A 24 6.01 -0.61 -9.09
CA GLN A 24 5.98 0.59 -9.94
C GLN A 24 5.80 0.21 -11.42
N LEU A 25 6.52 -0.80 -11.90
CA LEU A 25 6.38 -1.30 -13.27
C LEU A 25 4.95 -1.79 -13.57
N LEU A 26 4.34 -2.47 -12.60
CA LEU A 26 2.95 -2.95 -12.69
C LEU A 26 1.91 -1.86 -12.35
N ASN A 27 2.36 -0.65 -12.02
CA ASN A 27 1.51 0.49 -11.68
C ASN A 27 0.47 0.17 -10.60
N THR A 28 0.87 -0.59 -9.57
CA THR A 28 0.01 -0.95 -8.43
C THR A 28 -0.35 0.26 -7.55
N LYS A 29 0.40 1.35 -7.70
CA LYS A 29 0.30 2.59 -6.92
C LYS A 29 0.49 2.36 -5.42
N LEU A 30 1.26 1.36 -5.02
CA LEU A 30 1.66 1.19 -3.63
C LEU A 30 2.95 1.97 -3.40
N ASP A 31 2.98 2.80 -2.36
CA ASP A 31 4.22 3.36 -1.84
C ASP A 31 5.00 2.28 -1.08
N LYS A 32 6.27 2.58 -0.79
CA LYS A 32 7.22 1.63 -0.20
C LYS A 32 6.82 1.17 1.21
N GLU A 33 6.18 2.04 1.99
CA GLU A 33 5.72 1.72 3.35
C GLU A 33 4.49 0.80 3.33
N THR A 34 3.52 1.10 2.47
CA THR A 34 2.34 0.25 2.27
C THR A 34 2.75 -1.12 1.74
N LEU A 35 3.71 -1.19 0.80
CA LEU A 35 4.22 -2.45 0.29
C LEU A 35 4.91 -3.28 1.38
N ALA A 36 5.75 -2.67 2.22
CA ALA A 36 6.38 -3.34 3.35
C ALA A 36 5.36 -3.93 4.33
N THR A 37 4.28 -3.18 4.59
CA THR A 37 3.17 -3.65 5.41
C THR A 37 2.49 -4.87 4.78
N CYS A 38 2.22 -4.84 3.47
CA CYS A 38 1.63 -5.96 2.75
C CYS A 38 2.52 -7.22 2.81
N VAL A 39 3.83 -7.06 2.63
CA VAL A 39 4.80 -8.16 2.76
C VAL A 39 4.74 -8.77 4.16
N GLY A 40 4.79 -7.95 5.22
CA GLY A 40 4.71 -8.45 6.60
C GLY A 40 3.38 -9.18 6.91
N MET A 41 2.26 -8.70 6.35
CA MET A 41 0.97 -9.40 6.47
C MET A 41 0.99 -10.76 5.77
N ILE A 42 1.55 -10.84 4.56
CA ILE A 42 1.65 -12.09 3.79
C ILE A 42 2.60 -13.08 4.48
N GLU A 43 3.73 -12.61 5.01
CA GLU A 43 4.66 -13.41 5.81
C GLU A 43 4.01 -13.94 7.10
N SER A 44 3.02 -13.23 7.63
CA SER A 44 2.20 -13.66 8.78
C SER A 44 1.07 -14.63 8.40
N GLY A 45 0.96 -15.02 7.13
CA GLY A 45 -0.01 -16.00 6.63
C GLY A 45 -1.29 -15.41 6.05
N VAL A 46 -1.37 -14.09 5.84
CA VAL A 46 -2.51 -13.47 5.16
C VAL A 46 -2.51 -13.86 3.67
N ASN A 47 -3.68 -14.23 3.15
CA ASN A 47 -3.85 -14.54 1.74
C ASN A 47 -3.66 -13.27 0.86
N PRO A 48 -2.75 -13.28 -0.13
CA PRO A 48 -2.46 -12.10 -0.96
C PRO A 48 -3.66 -11.61 -1.79
N GLU A 49 -4.50 -12.52 -2.31
CA GLU A 49 -5.66 -12.17 -3.12
C GLU A 49 -6.73 -11.44 -2.29
N ALA A 50 -6.99 -11.93 -1.08
CA ALA A 50 -7.90 -11.29 -0.13
C ALA A 50 -7.39 -9.91 0.29
N LEU A 51 -6.09 -9.79 0.58
CA LEU A 51 -5.47 -8.51 0.91
C LEU A 51 -5.60 -7.50 -0.23
N ALA A 52 -5.38 -7.93 -1.48
CA ALA A 52 -5.55 -7.08 -2.65
C ALA A 52 -7.00 -6.58 -2.79
N ALA A 53 -7.99 -7.46 -2.55
CA ALA A 53 -9.40 -7.08 -2.56
C ALA A 53 -9.71 -6.00 -1.51
N VAL A 54 -9.20 -6.15 -0.28
CA VAL A 54 -9.37 -5.16 0.80
C VAL A 54 -8.74 -3.82 0.42
N ILE A 55 -7.53 -3.81 -0.14
CA ILE A 55 -6.86 -2.56 -0.56
C ILE A 55 -7.67 -1.85 -1.65
N GLN A 56 -8.23 -2.59 -2.62
CA GLN A 56 -9.07 -2.03 -3.67
C GLN A 56 -10.37 -1.44 -3.11
N GLU A 57 -10.97 -2.12 -2.14
CA GLU A 57 -12.17 -1.65 -1.43
C GLU A 57 -11.92 -0.31 -0.73
N LEU A 58 -10.90 -0.26 0.12
CA LEU A 58 -10.53 0.95 0.88
C LEU A 58 -10.23 2.15 -0.04
N ARG A 59 -9.54 1.90 -1.16
CA ARG A 59 -9.25 2.95 -2.16
C ARG A 59 -10.53 3.48 -2.81
N ARG A 60 -11.49 2.59 -3.11
CA ARG A 60 -12.77 2.97 -3.69
C ARG A 60 -13.59 3.81 -2.73
N GLU A 61 -13.70 3.38 -1.47
CA GLU A 61 -14.43 4.12 -0.43
C GLU A 61 -13.82 5.50 -0.20
N ASN A 62 -12.50 5.60 -0.09
CA ASN A 62 -11.81 6.88 0.08
C ASN A 62 -12.06 7.83 -1.10
N GLY A 63 -12.06 7.31 -2.33
CA GLY A 63 -12.41 8.09 -3.52
C GLY A 63 -13.85 8.59 -3.50
N ALA A 64 -14.80 7.77 -3.04
CA ALA A 64 -16.20 8.16 -2.91
C ALA A 64 -16.41 9.25 -1.85
N LEU A 65 -15.76 9.13 -0.70
CA LEU A 65 -15.81 10.14 0.39
C LEU A 65 -15.21 11.48 -0.04
N GLY A 66 -14.10 11.46 -0.79
CA GLY A 66 -13.51 12.66 -1.38
C GLY A 66 -14.46 13.35 -2.37
N ALA A 67 -15.12 12.58 -3.23
CA ALA A 67 -16.09 13.11 -4.19
C ALA A 67 -17.30 13.76 -3.50
N GLN A 68 -17.87 13.11 -2.47
CA GLN A 68 -19.00 13.66 -1.71
C GLN A 68 -18.67 14.99 -1.01
N SER A 69 -17.45 15.11 -0.46
CA SER A 69 -16.99 16.35 0.18
C SER A 69 -16.93 17.53 -0.81
N THR A 70 -16.50 17.28 -2.05
CA THR A 70 -16.50 18.32 -3.10
C THR A 70 -17.90 18.68 -3.59
N ALA A 71 -18.84 17.73 -3.60
CA ALA A 71 -20.22 17.96 -4.02
C ALA A 71 -20.99 18.81 -2.99
N ASN A 72 -20.83 18.53 -1.70
CA ASN A 72 -21.49 19.30 -0.63
C ASN A 72 -20.99 20.75 -0.54
N GLY A 73 -19.70 21.02 -0.80
CA GLY A 73 -19.17 22.40 -0.82
C GLY A 73 -19.76 23.27 -1.94
N ARG A 74 -20.15 22.67 -3.08
CA ARG A 74 -20.74 23.38 -4.23
C ARG A 74 -22.20 23.77 -3.99
N HIS A 75 -22.94 23.02 -3.17
CA HIS A 75 -24.33 23.32 -2.85
C HIS A 75 -24.49 24.52 -1.90
N SER A 76 -23.51 24.73 -1.01
CA SER A 76 -23.51 25.85 -0.05
C SER A 76 -23.25 27.23 -0.66
N SER A 77 -22.66 27.28 -1.87
CA SER A 77 -22.35 28.55 -2.55
C SER A 77 -23.47 29.03 -3.50
N MET A 78 -24.56 28.28 -3.62
CA MET A 78 -25.69 28.56 -4.50
C MET A 78 -26.99 28.92 -3.74
N ARG A 79 -26.92 29.05 -2.41
CA ARG A 79 -28.01 29.56 -1.55
C ARG A 79 -27.65 30.92 -0.98
#